data_AF-A0A4Y2LMD8-F1
#
_entry.id   AF-A0A4Y2LMD8-F1
#
_cell.length_a   1.000
_cell.length_b   1.000
_cell.length_c   1.000
_cell.angle_alpha   90.00
_cell.angle_beta   90.00
_cell.angle_gamma   90.00
#
_symmetry.space_group_name_H-M   'P 1'
#
loop_
_entity.id
_entity.type
_entity.pdbx_description
1 polymer ?
#
loop_
_entity_poly.entity_id
_entity_poly.type
_entity_poly.pdbx_seq_one_letter_code
_entity_poly.pdbx_strand_id
1 'polypeptide(L)'
;MQCTQTQTPYGTPYLSALKAYKPPSDIFQIMENSEKGSPTEFGLKILQKLYRKIAPRAAQIQPHQTILEEEKFSQQEIDDIVKNIPNGKTPGYDGIDNILVKVIFNSFPSLLLGFLISV
;
A
#
# COMPACT_ATOMS: atom_id res chain seq x y z
N MET A 1 -19.47 -33.97 -6.42
CA MET A 1 -19.47 -32.60 -6.97
C MET A 1 -18.58 -32.57 -8.18
N GLN A 2 -19.12 -32.27 -9.37
CA GLN A 2 -18.33 -32.14 -10.60
C GLN A 2 -17.85 -30.69 -10.72
N CYS A 3 -16.53 -30.51 -10.83
CA CYS A 3 -15.91 -29.22 -11.01
C CYS A 3 -15.95 -28.86 -12.50
N THR A 4 -16.72 -27.84 -12.89
CA THR A 4 -16.72 -27.31 -14.25
C THR A 4 -15.60 -26.31 -14.45
N GLN A 5 -14.84 -26.47 -15.53
CA GLN A 5 -13.73 -25.61 -15.92
C GLN A 5 -14.26 -24.24 -16.35
N THR A 6 -13.79 -23.16 -15.70
CA THR A 6 -14.13 -21.79 -16.09
C THR A 6 -13.38 -21.40 -17.37
N GLN A 7 -14.10 -20.85 -18.36
CA GLN A 7 -13.52 -20.34 -19.60
C GLN A 7 -12.72 -19.04 -19.42
N THR A 8 -12.91 -18.34 -18.30
CA THR A 8 -12.14 -17.13 -17.97
C THR A 8 -11.34 -17.39 -16.70
N PRO A 9 -10.00 -17.49 -16.78
CA PRO A 9 -9.18 -17.83 -15.61
C PRO A 9 -9.26 -16.79 -14.48
N TYR A 10 -9.73 -15.57 -14.79
CA TYR A 10 -9.78 -14.45 -13.84
C TYR A 10 -11.20 -14.00 -13.45
N GLY A 11 -12.25 -14.61 -14.01
CA GLY A 11 -13.65 -14.27 -13.71
C GLY A 11 -14.10 -12.88 -14.18
N THR A 12 -15.41 -12.67 -14.20
CA THR A 12 -16.07 -11.40 -14.58
C THR A 12 -15.65 -10.18 -13.76
N PRO A 13 -15.41 -10.27 -12.42
CA PRO A 13 -15.00 -9.11 -11.62
C PRO A 13 -13.66 -8.51 -12.09
N TYR A 14 -12.71 -9.36 -12.50
CA TYR A 14 -11.41 -8.94 -12.98
C TYR A 14 -11.47 -8.20 -14.32
N LEU A 15 -12.33 -8.68 -15.24
CA LEU A 15 -12.61 -8.02 -16.51
C LEU A 15 -13.24 -6.64 -16.33
N SER A 16 -14.13 -6.48 -15.35
CA SER A 16 -14.73 -5.17 -15.03
C SER A 16 -13.68 -4.18 -14.50
N ALA A 17 -12.75 -4.64 -13.66
CA ALA A 17 -11.65 -3.82 -13.15
C ALA A 17 -10.68 -3.41 -14.26
N LEU A 18 -10.35 -4.33 -15.19
CA LEU A 18 -9.51 -4.01 -16.35
C LEU A 18 -10.19 -3.08 -17.35
N LYS A 19 -11.51 -3.17 -17.55
CA LYS A 19 -12.25 -2.21 -18.39
C LYS A 19 -12.26 -0.80 -17.81
N ALA A 20 -12.20 -0.67 -16.49
CA ALA A 20 -12.08 0.62 -15.79
C ALA A 20 -10.63 1.10 -15.66
N TYR A 21 -9.65 0.26 -15.99
CA TYR A 21 -8.24 0.58 -15.89
C TYR A 21 -7.85 1.61 -16.95
N LYS A 22 -7.38 2.77 -16.49
CA LYS A 22 -6.74 3.76 -17.35
C LYS A 22 -5.23 3.59 -17.23
N PRO A 23 -4.53 3.24 -18.31
CA PRO A 23 -3.09 3.06 -18.26
C PRO A 23 -2.39 4.37 -17.85
N PRO A 24 -1.21 4.29 -17.23
CA PRO A 24 -0.44 5.47 -16.81
C PRO A 24 -0.16 6.46 -17.95
N SER A 25 -0.13 5.98 -19.21
CA SER A 25 -0.02 6.82 -20.41
C SER A 25 -1.16 7.84 -20.58
N ASP A 26 -2.34 7.54 -20.05
CA ASP A 26 -3.53 8.40 -20.18
C ASP A 26 -3.52 9.55 -19.18
N ILE A 27 -2.56 9.58 -18.24
CA ILE A 27 -2.37 10.69 -17.29
C ILE A 27 -2.21 12.02 -18.05
N PHE A 28 -1.49 12.01 -19.17
CA PHE A 28 -1.29 13.20 -20.01
C PHE A 28 -2.59 13.69 -20.66
N GLN A 29 -3.51 12.78 -21.01
CA GLN A 29 -4.82 13.12 -21.56
C GLN A 29 -5.79 13.60 -20.48
N ILE A 30 -5.74 13.01 -19.28
CA ILE A 30 -6.51 13.48 -18.09
C ILE A 30 -6.07 14.89 -17.68
N MET A 31 -4.85 15.29 -18.08
CA MET A 31 -4.26 16.59 -17.83
C MET A 31 -4.46 17.59 -18.96
N GLU A 32 -5.31 17.33 -19.96
CA GLU A 32 -5.69 18.29 -21.00
C GLU A 32 -6.19 19.61 -20.36
N ASN A 33 -5.24 20.52 -20.14
CA ASN A 33 -5.28 21.95 -20.34
C ASN A 33 -4.08 22.61 -19.62
N SER A 34 -3.29 23.30 -20.44
CA SER A 34 -2.34 24.37 -20.09
C SER A 34 -0.95 23.95 -19.62
N GLU A 35 -0.09 23.81 -20.62
CA GLU A 35 1.34 24.10 -20.55
C GLU A 35 1.57 25.49 -19.94
N LYS A 36 2.13 25.50 -18.73
CA LYS A 36 3.06 26.51 -18.21
C LYS A 36 3.52 26.08 -16.82
N GLY A 37 4.83 25.94 -16.69
CA GLY A 37 5.52 25.53 -15.47
C GLY A 37 6.77 24.71 -15.78
N SER A 38 7.69 24.68 -14.84
CA SER A 38 8.84 23.78 -14.83
C SER A 38 8.40 22.31 -14.77
N PRO A 39 9.25 21.35 -15.20
CA PRO A 39 8.98 19.92 -15.05
C PRO A 39 8.55 19.52 -13.63
N THR A 40 9.12 20.19 -12.62
CA THR A 40 8.77 20.02 -11.21
C THR A 40 7.32 20.38 -10.91
N GLU A 41 6.84 21.53 -11.41
CA GLU A 41 5.45 21.97 -11.20
C GLU A 41 4.47 21.05 -11.91
N PHE A 42 4.84 20.52 -13.08
CA PHE A 42 4.06 19.52 -13.78
C PHE A 42 3.96 18.21 -12.99
N GLY A 43 5.09 17.71 -12.47
CA GLY A 43 5.14 16.53 -11.61
C GLY A 43 4.27 16.69 -10.35
N LEU A 44 4.30 17.86 -9.71
CA LEU A 44 3.46 18.15 -8.56
C LEU A 44 1.96 18.17 -8.89
N LYS A 45 1.57 18.70 -10.06
CA LYS A 45 0.18 18.67 -10.52
C LYS A 45 -0.31 17.24 -10.77
N ILE A 46 0.53 16.36 -11.33
CA ILE A 46 0.22 14.93 -11.47
C ILE A 46 -0.05 14.33 -10.10
N LEU A 47 0.87 14.51 -9.15
CA LEU A 47 0.75 13.96 -7.81
C LEU A 47 -0.52 14.46 -7.10
N GLN A 48 -0.87 15.74 -7.21
CA GLN A 48 -2.10 16.28 -6.63
C GLN A 48 -3.39 15.69 -7.22
N LYS A 49 -3.39 15.39 -8.54
CA LYS A 49 -4.57 14.87 -9.22
C LYS A 49 -4.75 13.37 -8.98
N LEU A 50 -3.65 12.61 -8.92
CA LEU A 50 -3.64 11.19 -8.58
C LEU A 50 -3.95 10.98 -7.10
N TYR A 51 -3.30 11.75 -6.23
CA TYR A 51 -3.46 11.72 -4.79
C TYR A 51 -4.28 12.94 -4.34
N ARG A 52 -5.52 13.01 -4.82
CA ARG A 52 -6.47 14.04 -4.38
C ARG A 52 -6.59 13.93 -2.86
N LYS A 53 -6.09 14.95 -2.14
CA LYS A 53 -6.16 15.03 -0.67
C LYS A 53 -7.57 14.61 -0.26
N ILE A 54 -7.65 13.50 0.46
CA ILE A 54 -8.88 13.08 1.11
C ILE A 54 -9.12 14.19 2.13
N ALA A 55 -10.07 15.10 1.86
CA ALA A 55 -10.57 15.97 2.91
C ALA A 55 -10.93 15.05 4.07
N PRO A 56 -10.52 15.34 5.32
CA PRO A 56 -10.94 14.50 6.44
C PRO A 56 -12.46 14.48 6.37
N ARG A 57 -13.01 13.34 5.95
CA ARG A 57 -14.42 13.09 6.19
C ARG A 57 -14.45 13.09 7.69
N ALA A 58 -15.02 14.14 8.27
CA ALA A 58 -15.59 14.03 9.59
C ALA A 58 -16.72 12.99 9.44
N ALA A 59 -16.33 11.72 9.31
CA ALA A 59 -17.19 10.63 9.66
C ALA A 59 -17.53 10.95 11.11
N GLN A 60 -18.78 11.33 11.34
CA GLN A 60 -19.37 11.26 12.67
C GLN A 60 -19.39 9.77 13.02
N ILE A 61 -18.22 9.23 13.32
CA ILE A 61 -18.07 7.94 13.98
C ILE A 61 -18.51 8.26 15.39
N GLN A 62 -19.73 7.85 15.73
CA GLN A 62 -20.13 7.80 17.12
C GLN A 62 -19.04 7.01 17.87
N PRO A 63 -18.44 7.55 18.93
CA PRO A 63 -17.32 6.91 19.60
C PRO A 63 -17.84 5.80 20.51
N HIS A 64 -18.45 4.77 19.93
CA HIS A 64 -18.82 3.53 20.61
C HIS A 64 -18.20 2.35 19.87
N GLN A 65 -16.90 2.45 19.65
CA GLN A 65 -16.05 1.28 19.67
C GLN A 65 -14.90 1.66 20.59
N THR A 66 -14.80 0.97 21.73
CA THR A 66 -13.61 0.96 22.55
C THR A 66 -12.48 0.52 21.62
N ILE A 67 -11.76 1.48 21.03
CA ILE A 67 -10.46 1.21 20.43
C ILE A 67 -9.63 0.84 21.65
N LEU A 68 -9.50 -0.46 21.89
CA LEU A 68 -8.43 -0.98 22.71
C LEU A 68 -7.18 -0.37 22.11
N GLU A 69 -6.54 0.59 22.79
CA GLU A 69 -5.27 1.13 22.31
C GLU A 69 -4.37 -0.08 22.13
N GLU A 70 -4.07 -0.44 20.87
CA GLU A 70 -3.16 -1.54 20.61
C GLU A 70 -1.85 -1.17 21.29
N GLU A 71 -1.45 -2.02 22.24
CA GLU A 71 -0.23 -1.83 22.98
C GLU A 71 0.91 -1.76 21.97
N LYS A 72 1.69 -0.68 22.05
CA LYS A 72 2.81 -0.47 21.15
C LYS A 72 3.83 -1.57 21.37
N PHE A 73 4.41 -2.08 20.29
CA PHE A 73 5.52 -3.01 20.40
C PHE A 73 6.71 -2.34 21.07
N SER A 74 7.29 -3.01 22.06
CA SER A 74 8.59 -2.65 22.60
C SER A 74 9.69 -2.96 21.59
N GLN A 75 10.82 -2.25 21.71
CA GLN A 75 12.02 -2.54 20.91
C GLN A 75 12.41 -4.03 21.01
N GLN A 76 12.34 -4.60 22.21
CA GLN A 76 12.77 -5.96 22.47
C GLN A 76 11.85 -7.00 21.82
N GLU A 77 10.55 -6.75 21.78
CA GLU A 77 9.61 -7.60 21.03
C GLU A 77 9.90 -7.56 19.53
N ILE A 78 10.18 -6.38 18.98
CA ILE A 78 10.51 -6.24 17.55
C ILE A 78 11.82 -6.97 17.23
N ASP A 79 12.84 -6.79 18.07
CA ASP A 79 14.13 -7.47 17.89
C ASP A 79 13.98 -8.99 17.95
N ASP A 80 13.16 -9.51 18.87
CA ASP A 80 12.89 -10.94 18.99
C ASP A 80 12.08 -11.48 17.81
N ILE A 81 11.09 -10.73 17.33
CA ILE A 81 10.34 -11.06 16.11
C ILE A 81 11.32 -11.16 14.93
N VAL A 82 12.12 -10.13 14.66
CA VAL A 82 13.04 -10.10 13.52
C VAL A 82 14.05 -11.25 13.60
N LYS A 83 14.56 -11.56 14.80
CA LYS A 83 15.48 -12.68 15.02
C LYS A 83 14.84 -14.02 14.68
N ASN A 84 13.58 -14.22 15.06
CA ASN A 84 12.87 -15.48 14.92
C ASN A 84 12.15 -15.65 13.56
N ILE A 85 12.17 -14.64 12.69
CA ILE A 85 11.64 -14.76 11.32
C ILE A 85 12.38 -15.88 10.55
N PRO A 86 11.68 -16.86 9.94
CA PRO A 86 12.32 -17.94 9.20
C PRO A 86 12.79 -17.50 7.80
N ASN A 87 13.98 -17.91 7.37
CA ASN A 87 14.57 -17.49 6.09
C ASN A 87 14.01 -18.23 4.86
N GLY A 88 13.29 -19.35 5.04
CA GLY A 88 12.89 -20.25 3.95
C GLY A 88 11.44 -20.09 3.48
N LYS A 89 10.74 -19.01 3.84
CA LYS A 89 9.38 -18.78 3.35
C LYS A 89 9.42 -18.09 1.99
N THR A 90 8.56 -18.57 1.08
CA THR A 90 8.30 -17.93 -0.21
C THR A 90 7.82 -16.48 0.04
N PRO A 91 8.17 -15.52 -0.82
CA PRO A 91 7.65 -14.16 -0.72
C PRO A 91 6.12 -14.14 -0.61
N GLY A 92 5.59 -13.15 0.10
CA GLY A 92 4.16 -12.88 0.13
C GLY A 92 3.60 -12.54 -1.26
N TYR A 93 2.28 -12.38 -1.36
CA TYR A 93 1.65 -11.92 -2.61
C TYR A 93 2.16 -10.55 -3.06
N ASP A 94 2.62 -9.73 -2.11
CA ASP A 94 3.30 -8.45 -2.31
C ASP A 94 4.75 -8.57 -2.81
N GLY A 95 5.28 -9.79 -2.93
CA GLY A 95 6.66 -10.04 -3.35
C GLY A 95 7.69 -9.77 -2.25
N ILE A 96 7.27 -9.50 -1.02
CA ILE A 96 8.17 -9.25 0.10
C ILE A 96 8.49 -10.58 0.77
N ASP A 97 9.78 -10.91 0.86
CA ASP A 97 10.26 -12.08 1.58
C ASP A 97 10.90 -11.73 2.93
N ASN A 98 11.02 -12.76 3.77
CA ASN A 98 11.53 -12.65 5.11
C ASN A 98 13.02 -12.24 5.18
N ILE A 99 13.81 -12.56 4.16
CA ILE A 99 15.20 -12.14 4.07
C ILE A 99 15.25 -10.64 3.81
N LEU A 100 14.41 -10.13 2.90
CA LEU A 100 14.30 -8.72 2.61
C LEU A 100 13.87 -7.92 3.85
N VAL A 101 12.89 -8.40 4.60
CA VAL A 101 12.47 -7.78 5.88
C VAL A 101 13.65 -7.69 6.86
N LYS A 102 14.43 -8.77 7.02
CA LYS A 102 15.64 -8.76 7.87
C LYS A 102 16.70 -7.79 7.39
N VAL A 103 16.96 -7.73 6.08
CA VAL A 103 17.96 -6.83 5.49
C VAL A 103 17.57 -5.37 5.71
N ILE A 104 16.30 -5.03 5.49
CA ILE A 104 15.77 -3.68 5.72
C ILE A 104 15.89 -3.33 7.20
N PHE A 105 15.47 -4.21 8.11
CA PHE A 105 15.57 -3.94 9.54
C PHE A 105 17.01 -3.72 10.01
N ASN A 106 17.94 -4.56 9.57
CA ASN A 106 19.35 -4.47 9.98
C ASN A 106 20.07 -3.25 9.38
N SER A 107 19.67 -2.81 8.19
CA SER A 107 20.33 -1.71 7.48
C SER A 107 19.68 -0.35 7.77
N PHE A 108 18.35 -0.33 7.91
CA PHE A 108 17.51 0.86 8.07
C PHE A 108 16.44 0.64 9.14
N PRO A 109 16.81 0.41 10.40
CA PRO A 109 15.87 0.09 11.48
C PRO A 109 14.77 1.16 11.62
N SER A 110 15.13 2.44 11.48
CA SER A 110 14.19 3.57 11.56
C SER A 110 13.01 3.48 10.59
N LEU A 111 13.15 2.81 9.44
CA LEU A 111 12.08 2.67 8.44
C LEU A 111 10.91 1.83 8.96
N LEU A 112 11.19 0.81 9.78
CA LEU A 112 10.18 -0.07 10.36
C LEU A 112 9.81 0.37 11.77
N LEU A 113 10.78 0.79 12.57
CA LEU A 113 10.57 1.22 13.94
C LEU A 113 9.72 2.48 14.08
N GLY A 114 9.84 3.43 13.15
CA GLY A 114 9.02 4.63 13.16
C GLY A 114 7.53 4.34 13.06
N PHE A 115 7.14 3.26 12.37
CA PHE A 115 5.76 2.83 12.23
C PHE A 115 5.28 1.95 13.40
N LEU A 116 6.17 1.12 13.96
CA LEU A 116 5.83 0.15 14.99
C LEU A 116 5.85 0.75 16.41
N ILE A 117 6.62 1.82 16.64
CA ILE A 117 6.85 2.40 17.97
C ILE A 117 6.27 3.82 18.12
N SER A 118 6.20 4.62 17.05
CA SER A 118 5.74 6.02 17.11
C SER A 118 4.42 6.24 16.35
N VAL A 119 3.49 6.96 16.99
CA VAL A 119 2.39 7.70 16.33
C VAL A 119 2.84 9.16 16.27
#